data_AF-A0A0S8IQB4-F1
#
_entry.id   AF-A0A0S8IQB4-F1
#
_cell.length_a   1.000
_cell.length_b   1.000
_cell.length_c   1.000
_cell.angle_alpha   90.00
_cell.angle_beta   90.00
_cell.angle_gamma   90.00
#
_symmetry.space_group_name_H-M   'P 1'
#
loop_
_entity.id
_entity.type
_entity.pdbx_description
1 polymer ?
#
loop_
_entity_poly.entity_id
_entity_poly.type
_entity_poly.pdbx_seq_one_letter_code
_entity_poly.pdbx_strand_id
1 'polypeptide(L)'
;MSKLTLFGEDKKKFINLKEAANWASQYLNRKLTISNISYLLQYGRIKKYGSDGNPLIDMEELKDYYDSYDKEQQWKRKLGEDLNWHLSFVEYTESERTKHVHRLHPYKGKFIPQLVEYFLGSHTNKFKQQIYFHKGDIVLDPFCGSGTTLVQSNELGMHAIGIDISVFNAMI
;
A
#
# COMPACT_ATOMS: atom_id res chain seq x y z
N MET A 1 -42.08 9.90 -40.51
CA MET A 1 -40.93 10.78 -40.17
C MET A 1 -41.44 11.73 -39.09
N SER A 2 -40.91 11.80 -37.87
CA SER A 2 -39.52 12.07 -37.51
C SER A 2 -39.08 11.34 -36.21
N LYS A 3 -37.84 10.84 -36.30
CA LYS A 3 -36.96 10.15 -35.35
C LYS A 3 -37.18 10.33 -33.84
N LEU A 4 -37.22 9.19 -33.15
CA LEU A 4 -36.75 8.98 -31.77
C LEU A 4 -35.33 9.55 -31.63
N THR A 5 -35.10 10.44 -30.66
CA THR A 5 -33.77 10.73 -30.15
C THR A 5 -33.32 9.60 -29.22
N LEU A 6 -32.58 8.64 -29.79
CA LEU A 6 -31.70 7.72 -29.07
C LEU A 6 -30.47 8.51 -28.57
N PHE A 7 -30.52 9.14 -27.41
CA PHE A 7 -29.32 9.41 -26.59
C PHE A 7 -29.78 9.55 -25.15
N GLY A 8 -29.52 8.53 -24.33
CA GLY A 8 -29.52 8.69 -22.89
C GLY A 8 -28.37 9.62 -22.55
N GLU A 9 -28.68 10.77 -21.94
CA GLU A 9 -27.67 11.60 -21.30
C GLU A 9 -27.14 10.84 -20.07
N ASP A 10 -26.03 10.14 -20.22
CA ASP A 10 -25.16 9.85 -19.08
C ASP A 10 -24.64 11.20 -18.57
N LYS A 11 -25.35 11.78 -17.60
CA LYS A 11 -24.96 13.03 -16.95
C LYS A 11 -23.64 12.81 -16.23
N LYS A 12 -22.54 13.17 -16.88
CA LYS A 12 -21.20 13.21 -16.28
C LYS A 12 -21.26 13.92 -14.93
N LYS A 13 -21.04 13.16 -13.86
CA LYS A 13 -21.12 13.65 -12.49
C LYS A 13 -19.76 14.15 -12.05
N PHE A 14 -19.60 15.47 -12.05
CA PHE A 14 -18.40 16.13 -11.55
C PHE A 14 -18.47 16.34 -10.03
N ILE A 15 -17.40 15.97 -9.33
CA ILE A 15 -17.27 16.10 -7.87
C ILE A 15 -15.98 16.80 -7.49
N ASN A 16 -15.96 17.46 -6.33
CA ASN A 16 -14.74 18.08 -5.81
C ASN A 16 -13.80 17.05 -5.17
N LEU A 17 -12.57 17.47 -4.86
CA LEU A 17 -11.55 16.59 -4.26
C LEU A 17 -11.98 15.90 -2.96
N LYS A 18 -12.75 16.58 -2.11
CA LYS A 18 -13.20 16.04 -0.83
C LYS A 18 -14.26 14.96 -1.03
N GLU A 19 -15.22 15.22 -1.91
CA GLU A 19 -16.24 14.26 -2.32
C GLU A 19 -15.62 13.05 -3.00
N ALA A 20 -14.65 13.26 -3.91
CA ALA A 20 -13.90 12.20 -4.56
C ALA A 20 -13.15 11.31 -3.56
N ALA A 21 -12.48 11.91 -2.57
CA ALA A 21 -11.77 11.16 -1.54
C ALA A 21 -12.73 10.32 -0.68
N ASN A 22 -13.86 10.90 -0.27
CA ASN A 22 -14.88 10.19 0.52
C ASN A 22 -15.52 9.05 -0.28
N TRP A 23 -15.93 9.33 -1.53
CA TRP A 23 -16.51 8.34 -2.42
C TRP A 23 -15.53 7.20 -2.70
N ALA A 24 -14.29 7.51 -3.07
CA ALA A 24 -13.29 6.49 -3.36
C ALA A 24 -12.93 5.66 -2.11
N SER A 25 -12.97 6.28 -0.92
CA SER A 25 -12.75 5.56 0.34
C SER A 25 -13.84 4.52 0.60
N GLN A 26 -15.11 4.90 0.37
CA GLN A 26 -16.25 4.01 0.49
C GLN A 26 -16.21 2.92 -0.59
N TYR A 27 -15.91 3.30 -1.83
CA TYR A 27 -15.87 2.39 -2.98
C TYR A 27 -14.81 1.28 -2.81
N LEU A 28 -13.63 1.62 -2.31
CA LEU A 28 -12.51 0.68 -2.14
C LEU A 28 -12.42 0.07 -0.74
N ASN A 29 -13.35 0.41 0.16
CA ASN A 29 -13.30 0.01 1.56
C ASN A 29 -11.94 0.26 2.24
N ARG A 30 -11.29 1.40 1.93
CA ARG A 30 -10.00 1.82 2.52
C ARG A 30 -9.93 3.34 2.61
N LYS A 31 -9.12 3.88 3.53
CA LYS A 31 -9.01 5.34 3.71
C LYS A 31 -8.22 5.99 2.57
N LEU A 32 -8.87 6.87 1.81
CA LEU A 32 -8.25 7.75 0.82
C LEU A 32 -8.41 9.21 1.25
N THR A 33 -7.34 9.97 1.10
CA THR A 33 -7.28 11.39 1.46
C THR A 33 -7.38 12.28 0.22
N ILE A 34 -7.65 13.57 0.42
CA ILE A 34 -7.59 14.60 -0.64
C ILE A 34 -6.25 14.56 -1.36
N SER A 35 -5.14 14.32 -0.64
CA SER A 35 -3.81 14.20 -1.22
C SER A 35 -3.68 13.02 -2.18
N ASN A 36 -4.34 11.88 -1.90
CA ASN A 36 -4.35 10.74 -2.82
C ASN A 36 -5.04 11.08 -4.14
N ILE A 37 -6.16 11.81 -4.09
CA ILE A 37 -6.89 12.23 -5.29
C ILE A 37 -6.12 13.34 -6.04
N SER A 38 -5.53 14.28 -5.30
CA SER A 38 -4.70 15.36 -5.87
C SER A 38 -3.48 14.80 -6.61
N TYR A 39 -2.88 13.74 -6.09
CA TYR A 39 -1.80 13.01 -6.76
C TYR A 39 -2.25 12.48 -8.14
N LEU A 40 -3.46 11.94 -8.26
CA LEU A 40 -3.97 11.45 -9.55
C LEU A 40 -4.07 12.58 -10.60
N LEU A 41 -4.51 13.77 -10.18
CA LEU A 41 -4.57 14.95 -11.05
C LEU A 41 -3.17 15.45 -11.41
N GLN A 42 -2.28 15.56 -10.42
CA GLN A 42 -0.92 16.10 -10.60
C GLN A 42 -0.12 15.28 -11.61
N TYR A 43 -0.26 13.95 -11.58
CA TYR A 43 0.45 13.04 -12.49
C TYR A 43 -0.37 12.67 -13.73
N GLY A 44 -1.49 13.35 -13.99
CA GLY A 44 -2.32 13.15 -15.19
C GLY A 44 -2.93 11.75 -15.30
N ARG A 45 -3.14 11.05 -14.17
CA ARG A 45 -3.80 9.74 -14.11
C ARG A 45 -5.31 9.85 -14.34
N ILE A 46 -5.88 10.97 -13.93
CA ILE A 46 -7.25 11.40 -14.22
C ILE A 46 -7.21 12.87 -14.63
N LYS A 47 -8.16 13.31 -15.45
CA LYS A 47 -8.25 14.69 -15.94
C LYS A 47 -8.80 15.62 -14.86
N LYS A 48 -8.25 16.84 -14.83
CA LYS A 48 -8.81 17.96 -14.08
C LYS A 48 -9.87 18.65 -14.94
N TYR A 49 -11.09 18.71 -14.43
CA TYR A 49 -12.16 19.52 -14.98
C TYR A 49 -12.33 20.79 -14.11
N GLY A 50 -12.80 21.91 -14.68
CA GLY A 50 -12.99 23.16 -13.93
C GLY A 50 -11.79 24.14 -13.97
N SER A 51 -12.01 25.33 -13.41
CA SER A 51 -11.07 26.46 -13.45
C SER A 51 -10.01 26.40 -12.33
N ASP A 52 -8.98 27.23 -12.47
CA ASP A 52 -7.92 27.33 -11.47
C ASP A 52 -8.47 27.82 -10.12
N GLY A 53 -8.37 26.94 -9.12
CA GLY A 53 -8.88 27.14 -7.75
C GLY A 53 -9.81 26.03 -7.27
N ASN A 54 -10.62 25.43 -8.15
CA ASN A 54 -11.60 24.40 -7.78
C ASN A 54 -11.58 23.22 -8.76
N PRO A 55 -10.61 22.29 -8.62
CA PRO A 55 -10.55 21.10 -9.47
C PRO A 55 -11.79 20.23 -9.26
N LEU A 56 -12.44 19.90 -10.36
CA LEU A 56 -13.53 18.95 -10.48
C LEU A 56 -13.04 17.66 -11.14
N ILE A 57 -13.64 16.55 -10.74
CA ILE A 57 -13.27 15.21 -11.15
C ILE A 57 -14.50 14.52 -11.69
N ASP A 58 -14.37 13.91 -12.87
CA ASP A 58 -15.41 13.04 -13.41
C ASP A 58 -15.46 11.74 -12.60
N MET A 59 -16.62 11.45 -11.99
CA MET A 59 -16.81 10.28 -11.15
C MET A 59 -16.64 8.97 -11.92
N GLU A 60 -17.03 8.92 -13.19
CA GLU A 60 -16.84 7.73 -14.03
C GLU A 60 -15.36 7.50 -14.32
N GLU A 61 -14.62 8.56 -14.67
CA GLU A 61 -13.17 8.45 -14.90
C GLU A 61 -12.41 8.02 -13.63
N LEU A 62 -12.83 8.53 -12.46
CA LEU A 62 -12.25 8.11 -11.19
C LEU A 62 -12.55 6.63 -10.88
N LYS A 63 -13.78 6.18 -11.18
CA LYS A 63 -14.17 4.78 -11.03
C LYS A 63 -13.37 3.88 -11.98
N ASP A 64 -13.30 4.24 -13.26
CA ASP A 64 -12.55 3.51 -14.28
C ASP A 64 -11.06 3.43 -13.95
N TYR A 65 -10.48 4.50 -13.40
CA TYR A 65 -9.11 4.47 -12.91
C TYR A 65 -8.92 3.39 -11.85
N TYR A 66 -9.78 3.33 -10.83
CA TYR A 66 -9.64 2.34 -9.77
C TYR A 66 -10.03 0.92 -10.21
N ASP A 67 -11.01 0.77 -11.09
CA ASP A 67 -11.41 -0.52 -11.66
C ASP A 67 -10.33 -1.10 -12.57
N SER A 68 -9.69 -0.25 -13.39
CA SER A 68 -8.52 -0.65 -14.19
C SER A 68 -7.31 -1.02 -13.33
N TYR A 69 -7.28 -0.50 -12.09
CA TYR A 69 -6.33 -0.82 -11.04
C TYR A 69 -6.78 -1.97 -10.14
N ASP A 70 -7.65 -2.87 -10.62
CA ASP A 70 -7.86 -4.19 -10.01
C ASP A 70 -6.63 -5.08 -10.22
N LYS A 71 -5.52 -4.66 -9.61
CA LYS A 71 -4.25 -5.37 -9.58
C LYS A 71 -4.46 -6.75 -8.95
N GLU A 72 -5.31 -6.88 -7.95
CA GLU A 72 -5.51 -8.17 -7.31
C GLU A 72 -6.02 -9.22 -8.30
N GLN A 73 -7.06 -8.92 -9.08
CA GLN A 73 -7.52 -9.87 -10.10
C GLN A 73 -6.54 -10.04 -11.26
N GLN A 74 -5.93 -8.97 -11.76
CA GLN A 74 -4.96 -9.07 -12.86
C GLN A 74 -3.73 -9.90 -12.46
N TRP A 75 -3.23 -9.74 -11.24
CA TRP A 75 -2.08 -10.47 -10.73
C TRP A 75 -2.45 -11.91 -10.36
N LYS A 76 -3.63 -12.17 -9.78
CA LYS A 76 -4.14 -13.55 -9.59
C LYS A 76 -4.30 -14.32 -10.91
N ARG A 77 -4.76 -13.66 -11.98
CA ARG A 77 -4.85 -14.28 -13.32
C ARG A 77 -3.48 -14.62 -13.92
N LYS A 78 -2.44 -13.84 -13.61
CA LYS A 78 -1.07 -14.04 -14.14
C LYS A 78 -0.21 -14.99 -13.31
N LEU A 79 -0.34 -14.93 -11.99
CA LEU A 79 0.52 -15.66 -11.04
C LEU A 79 -0.19 -16.82 -10.33
N GLY A 80 -1.50 -16.99 -10.53
CA GLY A 80 -2.31 -18.03 -9.89
C GLY A 80 -2.88 -17.63 -8.54
N GLU A 81 -3.67 -18.53 -7.94
CA GLU A 81 -4.30 -18.34 -6.63
C GLU A 81 -3.33 -18.52 -5.44
N ASP A 82 -2.11 -19.00 -5.72
CA ASP A 82 -1.05 -19.22 -4.74
C ASP A 82 -0.37 -17.93 -4.27
N LEU A 83 -0.72 -16.78 -4.84
CA LEU A 83 -0.19 -15.49 -4.41
C LEU A 83 -0.86 -15.01 -3.11
N ASN A 84 -0.07 -14.81 -2.07
CA ASN A 84 -0.54 -14.18 -0.84
C ASN A 84 -0.68 -12.67 -1.01
N TRP A 85 -1.83 -12.21 -1.48
CA TRP A 85 -2.12 -10.78 -1.67
C TRP A 85 -1.98 -9.96 -0.39
N HIS A 86 -2.17 -10.55 0.78
CA HIS A 86 -1.98 -9.88 2.06
C HIS A 86 -0.53 -9.41 2.27
N LEU A 87 0.45 -10.06 1.64
CA LEU A 87 1.86 -9.64 1.67
C LEU A 87 2.19 -8.52 0.68
N SER A 88 1.21 -8.02 -0.07
CA SER A 88 1.38 -6.82 -0.89
C SER A 88 1.35 -5.54 -0.05
N PHE A 89 0.72 -5.59 1.14
CA PHE A 89 0.55 -4.46 2.05
C PHE A 89 0.03 -3.18 1.35
N VAL A 90 -0.81 -3.38 0.33
CA VAL A 90 -1.36 -2.32 -0.54
C VAL A 90 -2.28 -1.38 0.24
N GLU A 91 -2.81 -1.85 1.36
CA GLU A 91 -3.66 -1.14 2.30
C GLU A 91 -2.89 -0.15 3.18
N TYR A 92 -1.58 -0.38 3.42
CA TYR A 92 -0.77 0.48 4.28
C TYR A 92 -0.21 1.67 3.51
N THR A 93 -0.44 2.87 4.04
CA THR A 93 0.18 4.10 3.56
C THR A 93 1.70 4.07 3.76
N GLU A 94 2.44 4.88 3.02
CA GLU A 94 3.89 4.98 3.17
C GLU A 94 4.31 5.38 4.60
N SER A 95 3.53 6.25 5.24
CA SER A 95 3.69 6.61 6.65
C SER A 95 3.50 5.43 7.59
N GLU A 96 2.53 4.54 7.35
CA GLU A 96 2.29 3.36 8.17
C GLU A 96 3.35 2.27 7.95
N ARG A 97 3.90 2.18 6.72
CA ARG A 97 5.03 1.30 6.40
C ARG A 97 6.34 1.73 7.05
N THR A 98 6.42 2.93 7.63
CA THR A 98 7.62 3.42 8.35
C THR A 98 7.28 3.74 9.81
N LYS A 99 7.15 2.71 10.67
CA LYS A 99 7.11 2.89 12.14
C LYS A 99 8.36 3.67 12.60
N HIS A 100 8.21 4.54 13.61
CA HIS A 100 9.11 5.66 13.95
C HIS A 100 10.62 5.40 14.07
N VAL A 101 11.05 4.18 14.39
CA VAL A 101 12.46 3.76 14.50
C VAL A 101 13.12 3.45 13.16
N HIS A 102 12.34 3.30 12.09
CA HIS A 102 12.82 2.87 10.77
C HIS A 102 13.34 4.00 9.88
N ARG A 103 13.42 5.22 10.39
CA ARG A 103 13.89 6.44 9.70
C ARG A 103 15.28 6.92 10.11
N LEU A 104 16.03 6.13 10.89
CA LEU A 104 17.39 6.51 11.32
C LEU A 104 18.28 6.93 10.14
N HIS A 105 18.14 6.29 8.97
CA HIS A 105 18.72 6.76 7.72
C HIS A 105 18.01 6.19 6.47
N PRO A 106 18.14 6.83 5.29
CA PRO A 106 17.64 6.27 4.03
C PRO A 106 18.51 5.07 3.60
N TYR A 107 17.90 3.89 3.47
CA TYR A 107 18.54 2.70 2.89
C TYR A 107 17.79 2.25 1.64
N LYS A 108 18.50 2.14 0.50
CA LYS A 108 17.91 1.67 -0.76
C LYS A 108 17.63 0.17 -0.63
N GLY A 109 16.38 -0.25 -0.83
CA GLY A 109 15.97 -1.65 -0.72
C GLY A 109 15.45 -2.09 0.66
N LYS A 110 15.02 -1.14 1.51
CA LYS A 110 14.38 -1.44 2.79
C LYS A 110 13.03 -2.16 2.60
N PHE A 111 12.84 -3.29 3.27
CA PHE A 111 11.52 -3.92 3.41
C PHE A 111 10.75 -3.33 4.59
N ILE A 112 9.43 -3.51 4.55
CA ILE A 112 8.50 -2.91 5.51
C ILE A 112 8.50 -3.71 6.82
N PRO A 113 8.34 -3.07 7.99
CA PRO A 113 8.32 -3.78 9.28
C PRO A 113 7.24 -4.86 9.39
N GLN A 114 6.07 -4.61 8.80
CA GLN A 114 4.92 -5.53 8.81
C GLN A 114 5.25 -6.88 8.14
N LEU A 115 6.15 -6.89 7.16
CA LEU A 115 6.60 -8.13 6.52
C LEU A 115 7.41 -8.99 7.48
N VAL A 116 8.29 -8.38 8.28
CA VAL A 116 9.04 -9.10 9.31
C VAL A 116 8.10 -9.59 10.41
N GLU A 117 7.21 -8.71 10.87
CA GLU A 117 6.21 -9.03 11.88
C GLU A 117 5.35 -10.23 11.47
N TYR A 118 4.97 -10.32 10.19
CA TYR A 118 4.25 -11.46 9.64
C TYR A 118 5.01 -12.79 9.78
N PHE A 119 6.32 -12.79 9.49
CA PHE A 119 7.13 -14.02 9.52
C PHE A 119 7.56 -14.43 10.92
N LEU A 120 7.99 -13.47 11.74
CA LEU A 120 8.44 -13.72 13.11
C LEU A 120 7.26 -13.91 14.07
N GLY A 121 6.13 -13.28 13.80
CA GLY A 121 4.95 -13.35 14.65
C GLY A 121 4.31 -14.75 14.72
N SER A 122 3.44 -14.91 15.72
CA SER A 122 2.66 -16.14 15.94
C SER A 122 1.44 -16.27 15.03
N HIS A 123 1.13 -15.27 14.20
CA HIS A 123 -0.01 -15.33 13.29
C HIS A 123 0.17 -16.45 12.25
N THR A 124 -0.89 -17.20 12.00
CA THR A 124 -0.96 -18.24 10.96
C THR A 124 -2.13 -17.98 10.02
N ASN A 125 -1.99 -18.44 8.77
CA ASN A 125 -3.03 -18.38 7.76
C ASN A 125 -2.80 -19.48 6.71
N LYS A 126 -3.54 -19.45 5.60
CA LYS A 126 -3.42 -20.46 4.53
C LYS A 126 -2.00 -20.60 3.94
N PHE A 127 -1.18 -19.54 4.04
CA PHE A 127 0.20 -19.51 3.52
C PHE A 127 1.25 -19.76 4.61
N LYS A 128 1.13 -19.12 5.78
CA LYS A 128 1.99 -19.37 6.95
C LYS A 128 1.26 -20.34 7.89
N GLN A 129 1.47 -21.63 7.67
CA GLN A 129 0.74 -22.69 8.38
C GLN A 129 1.34 -23.03 9.76
N GLN A 130 2.55 -22.55 10.04
CA GLN A 130 3.29 -22.88 11.26
C GLN A 130 3.89 -21.63 11.89
N ILE A 131 4.18 -21.73 13.19
CA ILE A 131 4.93 -20.73 13.95
C ILE A 131 6.38 -21.21 13.99
N TYR A 132 7.29 -20.38 13.49
CA TYR A 132 8.71 -20.73 13.37
C TYR A 132 9.57 -20.12 14.48
N PHE A 133 9.08 -19.08 15.14
CA PHE A 133 9.82 -18.31 16.13
C PHE A 133 8.98 -18.07 17.38
N HIS A 134 9.66 -18.06 18.52
CA HIS A 134 9.10 -17.86 19.85
C HIS A 134 9.87 -16.78 20.59
N LYS A 135 9.26 -16.22 21.64
CA LYS A 135 9.94 -15.26 22.51
C LYS A 135 11.20 -15.88 23.10
N GLY A 136 12.28 -15.12 23.11
CA GLY A 136 13.60 -15.58 23.55
C GLY A 136 14.44 -16.26 22.47
N ASP A 137 13.89 -16.56 21.28
CA ASP A 137 14.70 -17.06 20.17
C ASP A 137 15.72 -16.01 19.70
N ILE A 138 16.78 -16.46 19.04
CA ILE A 138 17.81 -15.60 18.45
C ILE A 138 17.61 -15.55 16.93
N VAL A 139 17.38 -14.36 16.40
CA VAL A 139 17.26 -14.10 14.96
C VAL A 139 18.59 -13.56 14.41
N LEU A 140 19.16 -14.24 13.43
CA LEU A 140 20.33 -13.77 12.70
C LEU A 140 19.91 -13.16 11.36
N ASP A 141 20.25 -11.89 11.14
CA ASP A 141 20.14 -11.22 9.85
C ASP A 141 21.55 -10.95 9.29
N PRO A 142 22.04 -11.76 8.32
CA PRO A 142 23.40 -11.63 7.81
C PRO A 142 23.61 -10.41 6.89
N PHE A 143 22.53 -9.68 6.55
CA PHE A 143 22.56 -8.48 5.72
C PHE A 143 21.61 -7.42 6.29
N CYS A 144 21.83 -7.04 7.55
CA CYS A 144 20.83 -6.33 8.35
C CYS A 144 20.45 -4.94 7.82
N GLY A 145 21.31 -4.29 7.04
CA GLY A 145 21.00 -3.03 6.36
C GLY A 145 20.53 -1.97 7.34
N SER A 146 19.32 -1.46 7.15
CA SER A 146 18.71 -0.49 8.09
C SER A 146 18.23 -1.09 9.42
N GLY A 147 18.53 -2.35 9.71
CA GLY A 147 18.20 -3.03 10.97
C GLY A 147 16.73 -3.36 11.17
N THR A 148 15.92 -3.38 10.10
CA THR A 148 14.45 -3.58 10.21
C THR A 148 14.12 -4.89 10.93
N THR A 149 14.80 -5.99 10.57
CA THR A 149 14.62 -7.29 11.22
C THR A 149 14.97 -7.22 12.70
N LEU A 150 16.12 -6.62 13.03
CA LEU A 150 16.63 -6.57 14.41
C LEU A 150 15.66 -5.85 15.34
N VAL A 151 15.16 -4.70 14.90
CA VAL A 151 14.18 -3.91 15.65
C VAL A 151 12.88 -4.69 15.84
N GLN A 152 12.35 -5.32 14.78
CA GLN A 152 11.10 -6.07 14.88
C GLN A 152 11.24 -7.35 15.73
N SER A 153 12.37 -8.07 15.65
CA SER A 153 12.68 -9.17 16.54
C SER A 153 12.64 -8.74 18.01
N ASN A 154 13.31 -7.61 18.33
CA ASN A 154 13.31 -7.06 19.68
C ASN A 154 11.91 -6.65 20.15
N GLU A 155 11.11 -5.98 19.31
CA GLU A 155 9.71 -5.62 19.63
C GLU A 155 8.84 -6.85 19.93
N LEU A 156 9.11 -7.98 19.27
CA LEU A 156 8.41 -9.26 19.49
C LEU A 156 8.96 -10.06 20.69
N GLY A 157 10.00 -9.58 21.37
CA GLY A 157 10.62 -10.25 22.52
C GLY A 157 11.60 -11.36 22.14
N MET A 158 12.22 -11.27 20.97
CA MET A 158 13.31 -12.12 20.50
C MET A 158 14.65 -11.37 20.62
N HIS A 159 15.74 -12.10 20.64
CA HIS A 159 17.08 -11.53 20.49
C HIS A 159 17.44 -11.42 19.01
N ALA A 160 18.29 -10.46 18.65
CA ALA A 160 18.69 -10.26 17.27
C ALA A 160 20.20 -10.01 17.13
N ILE A 161 20.79 -10.58 16.09
CA ILE A 161 22.17 -10.37 15.69
C ILE A 161 22.16 -9.93 14.22
N GLY A 162 22.70 -8.75 13.94
CA GLY A 162 22.83 -8.20 12.60
C GLY A 162 24.28 -8.22 12.12
N ILE A 163 24.47 -8.55 10.84
CA ILE A 163 25.76 -8.42 10.16
C ILE A 163 25.56 -7.50 8.95
N ASP A 164 26.45 -6.54 8.79
CA ASP A 164 26.53 -5.71 7.59
C ASP A 164 28.00 -5.33 7.34
N ILE A 165 28.35 -5.12 6.07
CA ILE A 165 29.68 -4.65 5.67
C ILE A 165 29.85 -3.15 5.94
N SER A 166 28.76 -2.40 5.94
CA SER A 166 28.72 -0.99 6.31
C SER A 166 28.87 -0.86 7.82
N VAL A 167 29.95 -0.21 8.25
CA VAL A 167 30.20 0.11 9.66
C VAL A 167 29.03 0.86 10.28
N PHE A 168 28.38 1.75 9.52
CA PHE A 168 27.23 2.50 10.00
C PHE A 168 26.03 1.60 10.34
N ASN A 169 25.76 0.59 9.52
CA ASN A 169 24.64 -0.34 9.74
C ASN A 169 24.93 -1.32 10.88
N ALA A 170 26.20 -1.68 11.08
CA ALA A 170 26.63 -2.55 12.17
C ALA A 170 26.53 -1.89 13.56
N MET A 171 26.26 -0.58 13.64
CA MET A 171 26.07 0.15 14.91
C MET A 171 24.61 0.25 15.37
N ILE A 172 23.68 -0.35 14.64
CA ILE A 172 22.23 -0.39 14.97
C ILE A 172 21.98 -1.39 16.09
#